data_AF-A0ABD0PA10-F1
#
_entry.id   AF-A0ABD0PA10-F1
#
_cell.length_a   1.000
_cell.length_b   1.000
_cell.length_c   1.000
_cell.angle_alpha   90.00
_cell.angle_beta   90.00
_cell.angle_gamma   90.00
#
_symmetry.space_group_name_H-M   'P 1'
#
loop_
_entity.id
_entity.type
_entity.pdbx_description
1 polymer ?
#
loop_
_entity_poly.entity_id
_entity_poly.type
_entity_poly.pdbx_seq_one_letter_code
_entity_poly.pdbx_strand_id
1 'polypeptide(L)' 'TMKLLILVVLFGLSFAQHNPNLKNGRTSIVHLFEWRWADIAEECERYLAPNGYGGVQ' A
#
# COMPACT_ATOMS: atom_id res chain seq x y z
N THR A 1 -24.52 -2.69 30.42
CA THR A 1 -24.04 -1.39 29.90
C THR A 1 -22.52 -1.36 29.73
N MET A 2 -21.68 -1.48 30.77
CA MET A 2 -20.20 -1.41 30.64
C MET A 2 -19.56 -2.55 29.81
N LYS A 3 -20.02 -3.79 29.99
CA LYS A 3 -19.52 -4.95 29.22
C LYS A 3 -19.74 -4.82 27.72
N LEU A 4 -20.82 -4.16 27.31
CA LEU A 4 -21.14 -3.91 25.90
C LEU A 4 -20.16 -2.90 25.29
N LEU A 5 -19.80 -1.85 26.02
CA LEU A 5 -18.79 -0.87 25.59
C LEU A 5 -17.42 -1.53 25.39
N ILE A 6 -17.02 -2.40 26.31
CA ILE A 6 -15.75 -3.14 26.20
C ILE A 6 -15.75 -4.03 24.95
N LEU A 7 -16.85 -4.75 24.68
CA LEU A 7 -16.97 -5.59 23.49
C LEU A 7 -16.90 -4.78 22.17
N VAL A 8 -17.55 -3.62 22.11
CA VAL A 8 -17.51 -2.73 20.93
C VAL A 8 -16.10 -2.20 20.68
N VAL A 9 -15.38 -1.82 21.73
CA VAL A 9 -13.99 -1.34 21.61
C VAL A 9 -13.06 -2.45 21.11
N LEU A 10 -13.15 -3.65 21.68
CA LEU A 10 -12.34 -4.80 21.24
C LEU A 10 -12.62 -5.17 19.78
N PHE A 11 -13.89 -5.14 19.36
CA PHE A 11 -14.27 -5.35 17.97
C PHE A 11 -13.74 -4.25 17.04
N GLY A 12 -13.82 -2.98 17.46
CA GLY A 12 -13.26 -1.84 16.71
C GLY A 12 -11.74 -1.92 16.52
N LEU A 13 -11.00 -2.33 17.56
CA LEU A 13 -9.55 -2.55 17.50
C LEU A 13 -9.14 -3.74 16.62
N SER A 14 -10.09 -4.60 16.26
CA SER A 14 -9.83 -5.77 15.40
C SER A 14 -9.79 -5.38 13.91
N PHE A 15 -10.17 -4.15 13.55
CA PHE A 15 -10.06 -3.67 12.17
C PHE A 15 -8.64 -3.19 11.87
N ALA A 16 -8.03 -3.78 10.84
CA ALA A 16 -6.73 -3.35 10.31
C ALA A 16 -6.90 -2.44 9.08
N GLN A 17 -5.86 -1.65 8.78
CA GLN A 17 -5.79 -0.88 7.54
C GLN A 17 -5.32 -1.79 6.39
N HIS A 18 -6.16 -1.95 5.37
CA HIS A 18 -5.85 -2.76 4.19
C HIS A 18 -5.67 -1.93 2.91
N ASN A 19 -5.83 -0.60 2.98
CA ASN A 19 -5.63 0.26 1.82
C ASN A 19 -4.13 0.40 1.50
N PRO A 20 -3.68 0.02 0.29
CA PRO A 20 -2.28 0.12 -0.11
C PRO A 20 -1.82 1.57 -0.41
N ASN A 21 -2.72 2.56 -0.34
CA ASN A 21 -2.47 3.97 -0.61
C ASN A 21 -1.93 4.26 -2.02
N LEU A 22 -2.37 3.46 -2.99
CA LEU A 22 -2.03 3.69 -4.40
C LEU A 22 -2.87 4.83 -4.97
N LYS A 23 -2.33 5.54 -5.95
CA LYS A 23 -3.10 6.51 -6.75
C LYS A 23 -4.21 5.78 -7.52
N ASN A 24 -5.36 6.45 -7.72
CA ASN A 24 -6.50 5.91 -8.47
C ASN A 24 -6.07 5.32 -9.83
N GLY A 25 -6.64 4.17 -10.20
CA GLY A 25 -6.35 3.47 -11.44
C GLY A 25 -5.07 2.61 -11.42
N ARG A 26 -4.43 2.45 -10.26
CA ARG A 26 -3.23 1.62 -10.08
C ARG A 26 -3.49 0.54 -9.05
N THR A 27 -3.18 -0.72 -9.38
CA THR A 27 -3.53 -1.89 -8.55
C THR A 27 -2.35 -2.77 -8.17
N SER A 28 -1.16 -2.50 -8.72
CA SER A 28 -0.02 -3.42 -8.64
C SER A 28 1.20 -2.74 -8.02
N ILE A 29 1.89 -3.48 -7.16
CA ILE A 29 3.24 -3.19 -6.66
C ILE A 29 4.18 -4.18 -7.33
N VAL A 30 5.31 -3.70 -7.85
CA VAL A 30 6.33 -4.54 -8.50
C VAL A 30 7.50 -4.77 -7.56
N HIS A 31 7.97 -6.01 -7.44
CA HIS A 31 9.17 -6.33 -6.68
C HIS A 31 10.39 -6.17 -7.59
N LEU A 32 11.15 -5.08 -7.41
CA LEU A 32 12.39 -4.84 -8.15
C LEU A 32 13.57 -5.42 -7.36
N PHE A 33 13.58 -6.75 -7.29
CA PHE A 33 14.51 -7.50 -6.46
C PHE A 33 15.97 -7.14 -6.76
N GLU A 34 16.70 -6.69 -5.72
CA GLU A 34 18.13 -6.30 -5.76
C GLU A 34 18.45 -5.09 -6.67
N TRP A 35 17.46 -4.27 -7.04
CA TRP A 35 17.73 -3.04 -7.80
C TRP A 35 18.34 -1.95 -6.92
N ARG A 36 19.21 -1.12 -7.52
CA ARG A 36 19.79 0.05 -6.85
C ARG A 36 18.78 1.20 -6.88
N TRP A 37 18.83 2.06 -5.88
CA TRP A 37 17.90 3.20 -5.76
C TRP A 37 17.89 4.15 -6.95
N ALA A 38 19.05 4.42 -7.56
CA ALA A 38 19.13 5.28 -8.74
C ALA A 38 18.38 4.67 -9.94
N ASP A 39 18.48 3.36 -10.13
CA ASP A 39 17.76 2.65 -11.20
C ASP A 39 16.25 2.65 -10.92
N ILE A 40 15.82 2.48 -9.66
CA ILE A 40 14.40 2.55 -9.25
C ILE A 40 13.82 3.94 -9.51
N ALA A 41 14.57 5.01 -9.19
CA ALA A 41 14.12 6.38 -9.43
C ALA A 41 13.93 6.65 -10.93
N GLU A 42 14.89 6.24 -11.76
CA GLU A 42 14.77 6.36 -13.22
C GLU A 42 13.58 5.54 -13.76
N GLU A 43 13.40 4.31 -13.25
CA GLU A 43 12.33 3.40 -13.66
C GLU A 43 10.93 3.90 -13.26
N CYS A 44 10.83 4.56 -12.10
CA CYS A 44 9.61 5.25 -11.66
C CYS A 44 9.13 6.24 -12.72
N GLU A 45 10.04 7.05 -13.26
CA GLU A 45 9.72 8.12 -14.19
C GLU A 45 9.52 7.61 -15.62
N ARG A 46 10.46 6.80 -16.12
CA ARG A 46 10.47 6.40 -17.53
C ARG A 46 9.47 5.30 -17.87
N TYR A 47 9.04 4.48 -16.89
CA TYR A 47 8.18 3.32 -17.15
C TYR A 47 7.03 3.14 -16.16
N LEU A 48 7.28 3.03 -14.85
CA LEU A 48 6.25 2.64 -13.88
C LEU A 48 5.11 3.66 -13.79
N ALA A 49 5.45 4.96 -13.75
CA ALA A 49 4.44 6.01 -13.71
C ALA A 49 3.58 6.04 -14.98
N PRO A 50 4.14 6.11 -16.21
CA PRO A 50 3.35 6.05 -17.45
C PRO A 50 2.50 4.77 -17.59
N ASN A 51 2.99 3.63 -17.09
CA ASN A 51 2.32 2.32 -17.27
C ASN A 51 1.43 1.89 -16.09
N GLY A 52 1.11 2.79 -15.16
CA GLY A 52 0.07 2.53 -14.15
C GLY A 52 0.48 1.68 -12.94
N TYR A 53 1.77 1.46 -12.69
CA TYR A 53 2.24 0.76 -11.48
C TYR A 53 2.10 1.65 -10.24
N GLY A 54 1.62 1.09 -9.13
CA GLY A 54 1.29 1.84 -7.92
C GLY A 54 2.45 2.02 -6.94
N GLY A 55 3.41 1.10 -6.93
CA GLY A 55 4.54 1.14 -6.01
C GLY A 55 5.60 0.09 -6.34
N VAL A 56 6.66 0.10 -5.55
CA VAL A 56 7.79 -0.84 -5.64
C VAL A 56 7.99 -1.52 -4.28
N GLN A 57 8.23 -2.83 -4.29
CA GLN A 57 8.73 -3.62 -3.15
C GLN A 57 10.23 -3.83 -3.32
#